data_AF-A0A352S0K2-F1
#
_entry.id   AF-A0A352S0K2-F1
#
_cell.length_a   1.000
_cell.length_b   1.000
_cell.length_c   1.000
_cell.angle_alpha   90.00
_cell.angle_beta   90.00
_cell.angle_gamma   90.00
#
_symmetry.space_group_name_H-M   'P 1'
#
loop_
_entity.id
_entity.type
_entity.pdbx_description
1 polymer ?
#
loop_
_entity_poly.entity_id
_entity_poly.type
_entity_poly.pdbx_seq_one_letter_code
_entity_poly.pdbx_strand_id
1 'polypeptide(L)'
;MTHGAVAAAVTVPVTADNYVRAESDEYFAAVVKRGGFGHFAHRRAMVELDKQNVVRPNRDTLYSTAIFDLQAGPVTVTLPKAEGRYLSLQAIDEDHYTRAMMYAPGPHTFTREQVGTRYVLVAVRILANPDDPADMEAARALQDQIQVSAKGTGRFDIPEWDKAGLTKIRQVLQVMNTTLSDTRRMFGTPEQVDPMRHMIGTAAAWGGIPEKDTFYLPITPARNDGQTVYR
;
A
#
# COMPACT_ATOMS: atom_id res chain seq x y z
N MET A 1 36.18 -11.78 32.08
CA MET A 1 35.46 -11.09 30.99
C MET A 1 34.72 -12.14 30.17
N THR A 2 33.45 -12.38 30.50
CA THR A 2 32.58 -13.29 29.76
C THR A 2 32.11 -12.60 28.48
N HIS A 3 32.60 -13.06 27.33
CA HIS A 3 32.05 -12.67 26.03
C HIS A 3 30.71 -13.36 25.86
N GLY A 4 29.62 -12.60 25.99
CA GLY A 4 28.28 -13.07 25.61
C GLY A 4 28.23 -13.29 24.11
N ALA A 5 27.97 -14.52 23.69
CA ALA A 5 27.67 -14.83 22.30
C ALA A 5 26.38 -14.11 21.90
N VAL A 6 26.48 -13.19 20.94
CA VAL A 6 25.32 -12.61 20.27
C VAL A 6 24.72 -13.74 19.44
N ALA A 7 23.53 -14.21 19.81
CA ALA A 7 22.78 -15.14 18.97
C ALA A 7 22.53 -14.47 17.61
N ALA A 8 23.00 -15.09 16.53
CA ALA A 8 22.71 -14.63 15.18
C ALA A 8 21.19 -14.63 15.01
N ALA A 9 20.63 -13.52 14.52
CA ALA A 9 19.21 -13.44 14.24
C ALA A 9 18.87 -14.49 13.17
N VAL A 10 17.90 -15.35 13.47
CA VAL A 10 17.48 -16.42 12.57
C VAL A 10 16.55 -15.82 11.54
N THR A 11 17.00 -15.74 10.29
CA THR A 11 16.16 -15.31 9.18
C THR A 11 15.09 -16.36 8.86
N VAL A 12 13.88 -15.91 8.53
CA VAL A 12 12.77 -16.78 8.15
C VAL A 12 12.82 -17.03 6.64
N PRO A 13 12.95 -18.29 6.18
CA PRO A 13 12.95 -18.61 4.76
C PRO A 13 11.66 -18.16 4.07
N VAL A 14 11.79 -17.56 2.89
CA VAL A 14 10.64 -17.15 2.07
C VAL A 14 10.38 -18.22 0.99
N THR A 15 9.17 -18.76 1.00
CA THR A 15 8.66 -19.75 0.05
C THR A 15 7.40 -19.22 -0.63
N ALA A 16 6.84 -19.98 -1.57
CA ALA A 16 5.56 -19.61 -2.20
C ALA A 16 4.42 -19.45 -1.17
N ASP A 17 4.45 -20.20 -0.07
CA ASP A 17 3.37 -20.25 0.91
C ASP A 17 3.30 -18.99 1.79
N ASN A 18 4.43 -18.32 2.01
CA ASN A 18 4.50 -17.13 2.87
C ASN A 18 4.91 -15.85 2.12
N TYR A 19 5.12 -15.93 0.81
CA TYR A 19 5.60 -14.80 -0.01
C TYR A 19 4.72 -13.56 0.14
N VAL A 20 3.39 -13.70 0.10
CA VAL A 20 2.47 -12.54 0.16
C VAL A 20 2.64 -11.75 1.46
N ARG A 21 2.79 -12.46 2.58
CA ARG A 21 3.07 -11.86 3.89
C ARG A 21 4.44 -11.19 3.91
N ALA A 22 5.48 -11.90 3.48
CA ALA A 22 6.85 -11.40 3.49
C ALA A 22 7.01 -10.16 2.59
N GLU A 23 6.36 -10.14 1.42
CA GLU A 23 6.36 -8.99 0.52
C GLU A 23 5.62 -7.81 1.15
N SER A 24 4.45 -8.04 1.73
CA SER A 24 3.65 -6.98 2.37
C SER A 24 4.38 -6.36 3.57
N ASP A 25 5.10 -7.17 4.36
CA ASP A 25 5.94 -6.70 5.44
C ASP A 25 7.06 -5.75 4.96
N GLU A 26 7.62 -5.93 3.75
CA GLU A 26 8.57 -4.97 3.17
C GLU A 26 7.91 -3.61 2.91
N TYR A 27 6.70 -3.61 2.35
CA TYR A 27 5.94 -2.37 2.11
C TYR A 27 5.55 -1.70 3.42
N PHE A 28 5.13 -2.46 4.43
CA PHE A 28 4.82 -1.95 5.76
C PHE A 28 6.07 -1.34 6.39
N ALA A 29 7.21 -2.05 6.37
CA ALA A 29 8.49 -1.54 6.86
C ALA A 29 8.93 -0.27 6.14
N ALA A 30 8.72 -0.16 4.83
CA ALA A 30 9.00 1.05 4.06
C ALA A 30 8.13 2.25 4.47
N VAL A 31 6.86 2.02 4.82
CA VAL A 31 5.99 3.07 5.40
C VAL A 31 6.45 3.46 6.80
N VAL A 32 6.78 2.49 7.65
CA VAL A 32 7.30 2.75 9.01
C VAL A 32 8.61 3.53 8.96
N LYS A 33 9.53 3.18 8.06
CA LYS A 33 10.81 3.90 7.85
C LYS A 33 10.60 5.36 7.43
N ARG A 34 9.48 5.68 6.77
CA ARG A 34 9.08 7.06 6.44
C ARG A 34 8.38 7.79 7.59
N GLY A 35 8.33 7.19 8.78
CA GLY A 35 7.64 7.73 9.95
C GLY A 35 6.16 7.34 10.02
N GLY A 36 5.64 6.51 9.11
CA GLY A 36 4.19 6.23 9.03
C GLY A 36 3.66 5.23 10.05
N PHE A 37 4.19 5.12 11.27
CA PHE A 37 3.68 4.19 12.29
C PHE A 37 2.85 4.93 13.35
N GLY A 38 1.58 4.57 13.50
CA GLY A 38 0.65 5.26 14.40
C GLY A 38 0.18 6.64 13.93
N HIS A 39 0.71 7.15 12.82
CA HIS A 39 0.34 8.43 12.22
C HIS A 39 0.64 8.42 10.71
N PHE A 40 0.10 9.38 9.98
CA PHE A 40 0.27 9.46 8.52
C PHE A 40 1.63 10.02 8.13
N ALA A 41 2.34 9.27 7.28
CA ALA A 41 3.44 9.79 6.49
C ALA A 41 2.89 10.34 5.15
N HIS A 42 2.77 11.66 5.05
CA HIS A 42 2.29 12.36 3.86
C HIS A 42 3.40 12.49 2.80
N ARG A 43 3.12 12.08 1.57
CA ARG A 43 3.91 12.49 0.40
C ARG A 43 3.32 13.81 -0.11
N ARG A 44 4.11 14.89 -0.01
CA ARG A 44 3.70 16.25 -0.39
C ARG A 44 3.91 16.57 -1.87
N ALA A 45 4.49 15.66 -2.63
CA ALA A 45 4.72 15.81 -4.05
C ALA A 45 4.36 14.51 -4.76
N MET A 46 4.18 14.58 -6.08
CA MET A 46 4.03 13.41 -6.93
C MET A 46 5.27 12.53 -6.81
N VAL A 47 5.08 11.21 -6.92
CA VAL A 47 6.20 10.28 -6.90
C VAL A 47 7.09 10.54 -8.11
N GLU A 48 8.37 10.82 -7.86
CA GLU A 48 9.36 11.02 -8.93
C GLU A 48 9.50 9.75 -9.77
N LEU A 49 9.75 9.92 -11.08
CA LEU A 49 9.77 8.81 -12.04
C LEU A 49 10.83 7.75 -11.71
N ASP A 50 11.94 8.16 -11.09
CA ASP A 50 13.12 7.39 -10.73
C ASP A 50 13.12 6.88 -9.27
N LYS A 51 12.15 7.30 -8.43
CA LYS A 51 12.06 6.92 -7.00
C LYS A 51 10.73 6.25 -6.66
N GLN A 52 10.39 5.22 -7.43
CA GLN A 52 9.14 4.48 -7.27
C GLN A 52 9.31 3.31 -6.29
N ASN A 53 8.82 3.48 -5.05
CA ASN A 53 8.77 2.40 -4.06
C ASN A 53 7.56 1.46 -4.26
N VAL A 54 6.66 1.80 -5.19
CA VAL A 54 5.49 1.01 -5.61
C VAL A 54 5.50 1.02 -7.13
N VAL A 55 5.25 -0.12 -7.76
CA VAL A 55 5.22 -0.24 -9.22
C VAL A 55 4.04 0.58 -9.77
N ARG A 56 4.32 1.49 -10.71
CA ARG A 56 3.33 2.32 -11.44
C ARG A 56 2.46 3.20 -10.50
N PRO A 57 3.05 4.16 -9.78
CA PRO A 57 2.26 5.07 -8.95
C PRO A 57 1.34 5.95 -9.81
N ASN A 58 0.17 6.28 -9.27
CA ASN A 58 -0.70 7.29 -9.86
C ASN A 58 0.04 8.64 -9.92
N ARG A 59 -0.07 9.34 -11.05
CA ARG A 59 0.55 10.66 -11.27
C ARG A 59 -0.36 11.84 -10.99
N ASP A 60 -1.59 11.54 -10.57
CA ASP A 60 -2.68 12.47 -10.35
C ASP A 60 -3.11 12.50 -8.88
N THR A 61 -2.46 11.75 -7.98
CA THR A 61 -2.84 11.73 -6.56
C THR A 61 -1.66 11.91 -5.60
N LEU A 62 -1.87 12.73 -4.56
CA LEU A 62 -1.02 12.75 -3.38
C LEU A 62 -1.39 11.58 -2.46
N TYR A 63 -0.36 10.93 -1.91
CA TYR A 63 -0.51 9.77 -1.05
C TYR A 63 -0.19 10.10 0.41
N SER A 64 -1.03 9.63 1.32
CA SER A 64 -0.74 9.58 2.76
C SER A 64 -0.87 8.13 3.23
N THR A 65 0.14 7.60 3.92
CA THR A 65 0.13 6.19 4.37
C THR A 65 0.44 6.09 5.85
N ALA A 66 -0.29 5.25 6.56
CA ALA A 66 -0.05 4.92 7.96
C ALA A 66 -0.16 3.41 8.18
N ILE A 67 0.63 2.87 9.11
CA ILE A 67 0.50 1.53 9.69
C ILE A 67 -0.02 1.68 11.11
N PHE A 68 -1.03 0.90 11.47
CA PHE A 68 -1.56 0.85 12.84
C PHE A 68 -1.48 -0.57 13.40
N ASP A 69 -1.06 -0.70 14.66
CA ASP A 69 -1.05 -1.95 15.42
C ASP A 69 -2.40 -2.16 16.12
N LEU A 70 -3.27 -2.98 15.51
CA LEU A 70 -4.61 -3.27 16.02
C LEU A 70 -4.58 -4.18 17.26
N GLN A 71 -3.43 -4.72 17.64
CA GLN A 71 -3.26 -5.36 18.95
C GLN A 71 -3.25 -4.32 20.09
N ALA A 72 -2.87 -3.07 19.82
CA ALA A 72 -2.97 -1.97 20.79
C ALA A 72 -4.41 -1.42 20.93
N GLY A 73 -5.34 -1.90 20.10
CA GLY A 73 -6.76 -1.58 20.10
C GLY A 73 -7.23 -0.98 18.77
N PRO A 74 -8.54 -0.65 18.68
CA PRO A 74 -9.10 -0.02 17.49
C PRO A 74 -8.46 1.34 17.19
N VAL A 75 -8.40 1.67 15.90
CA VAL A 75 -7.97 2.99 15.41
C VAL A 75 -9.09 3.62 14.59
N THR A 76 -9.33 4.92 14.78
CA THR A 76 -10.25 5.71 13.98
C THR A 76 -9.48 6.73 13.15
N VAL A 77 -9.68 6.69 11.83
CA VAL A 77 -9.17 7.69 10.88
C VAL A 77 -10.33 8.59 10.47
N THR A 78 -10.17 9.90 10.61
CA THR A 78 -11.20 10.87 10.18
C THR A 78 -10.75 11.54 8.89
N LEU A 79 -11.54 11.38 7.84
CA LEU A 79 -11.31 12.01 6.55
C LEU A 79 -11.97 13.40 6.49
N PRO A 80 -11.28 14.42 5.94
CA PRO A 80 -11.86 15.74 5.78
C PRO A 80 -12.92 15.76 4.67
N LYS A 81 -13.76 16.80 4.67
CA LYS A 81 -14.59 17.12 3.51
C LYS A 81 -13.68 17.64 2.39
N ALA A 82 -13.77 17.04 1.21
CA ALA A 82 -12.91 17.35 0.07
C ALA A 82 -13.59 18.24 -1.00
N GLU A 83 -14.77 18.81 -0.72
CA GLU A 83 -15.48 19.77 -1.60
C GLU A 83 -15.59 19.34 -3.08
N GLY A 84 -15.81 18.04 -3.32
CA GLY A 84 -15.93 17.49 -4.68
C GLY A 84 -14.61 16.98 -5.30
N ARG A 85 -13.46 17.24 -4.67
CA ARG A 85 -12.19 16.60 -5.03
C ARG A 85 -12.22 15.12 -4.66
N TYR A 86 -11.69 14.26 -5.53
CA TYR A 86 -11.56 12.85 -5.24
C TYR A 86 -10.62 12.61 -4.05
N LEU A 87 -11.13 11.89 -3.05
CA LEU A 87 -10.41 11.43 -1.88
C LEU A 87 -10.86 10.00 -1.60
N SER A 88 -9.92 9.07 -1.51
CA SER A 88 -10.20 7.69 -1.11
C SER A 88 -9.30 7.24 0.02
N LEU A 89 -9.83 6.37 0.87
CA LEU A 89 -9.10 5.64 1.90
C LEU A 89 -9.22 4.14 1.60
N GLN A 90 -8.08 3.48 1.51
CA GLN A 90 -7.94 2.05 1.36
C GLN A 90 -7.31 1.47 2.63
N ALA A 91 -7.94 0.45 3.22
CA ALA A 91 -7.37 -0.33 4.31
C ALA A 91 -6.89 -1.68 3.77
N ILE A 92 -5.61 -2.00 3.99
CA ILE A 92 -4.92 -3.19 3.48
C ILE A 92 -4.37 -3.98 4.67
N ASP A 93 -4.65 -5.27 4.72
CA ASP A 93 -4.13 -6.16 5.76
C ASP A 93 -2.68 -6.62 5.46
N GLU A 94 -2.08 -7.38 6.39
CA GLU A 94 -0.71 -7.89 6.21
C GLU A 94 -0.58 -8.96 5.11
N ASP A 95 -1.69 -9.44 4.56
CA ASP A 95 -1.73 -10.42 3.45
C ASP A 95 -2.15 -9.75 2.13
N HIS A 96 -2.00 -8.43 2.05
CA HIS A 96 -2.28 -7.59 0.88
C HIS A 96 -3.75 -7.56 0.43
N TYR A 97 -4.70 -8.06 1.23
CA TYR A 97 -6.10 -7.92 0.89
C TYR A 97 -6.61 -6.53 1.23
N THR A 98 -7.44 -5.98 0.34
CA THR A 98 -8.16 -4.74 0.62
C THR A 98 -9.36 -5.07 1.50
N ARG A 99 -9.29 -4.67 2.78
CA ARG A 99 -10.35 -4.88 3.77
C ARG A 99 -11.45 -3.83 3.70
N ALA A 100 -11.13 -2.63 3.23
CA ALA A 100 -12.11 -1.58 3.01
C ALA A 100 -11.65 -0.56 1.96
N MET A 101 -12.64 -0.01 1.24
CA MET A 101 -12.53 1.21 0.45
C MET A 101 -13.58 2.21 0.95
N MET A 102 -13.16 3.42 1.26
CA MET A 102 -14.00 4.48 1.82
C MET A 102 -13.77 5.79 1.06
N TYR A 103 -14.85 6.52 0.81
CA TYR A 103 -14.84 7.80 0.07
C TYR A 103 -15.54 8.93 0.82
N ALA A 104 -16.40 8.59 1.79
CA ALA A 104 -17.16 9.57 2.55
C ALA A 104 -16.25 10.26 3.59
N PRO A 105 -16.45 11.57 3.83
CA PRO A 105 -15.79 12.25 4.94
C PRO A 105 -16.29 11.73 6.29
N GLY A 106 -15.55 12.03 7.35
CA GLY A 106 -15.89 11.63 8.71
C GLY A 106 -15.08 10.43 9.23
N PRO A 107 -15.45 9.93 10.41
CA PRO A 107 -14.68 8.92 11.12
C PRO A 107 -14.89 7.51 10.56
N HIS A 108 -13.79 6.79 10.35
CA HIS A 108 -13.75 5.39 9.93
C HIS A 108 -12.91 4.59 10.91
N THR A 109 -13.51 3.60 11.56
CA THR A 109 -12.84 2.80 12.60
C THR A 109 -12.45 1.43 12.07
N PHE A 110 -11.23 1.00 12.39
CA PHE A 110 -10.67 -0.30 12.06
C PHE A 110 -10.40 -1.08 13.35
N THR A 111 -10.93 -2.30 13.42
CA THR A 111 -10.62 -3.27 14.49
C THR A 111 -9.85 -4.46 13.93
N ARG A 112 -9.16 -5.20 14.80
CA ARG A 112 -8.42 -6.41 14.43
C ARG A 112 -9.34 -7.47 13.82
N GLU A 113 -10.57 -7.59 14.32
CA GLU A 113 -11.55 -8.57 13.84
C GLU A 113 -12.03 -8.25 12.42
N GLN A 114 -12.20 -6.96 12.10
CA GLN A 114 -12.59 -6.52 10.75
C GLN A 114 -11.46 -6.68 9.74
N VAL A 115 -10.22 -6.36 10.15
CA VAL A 115 -9.04 -6.41 9.28
C VAL A 115 -8.51 -7.84 9.13
N GLY A 116 -8.54 -8.66 10.18
CA GLY A 116 -8.07 -10.04 10.17
C GLY A 116 -6.59 -10.23 10.51
N THR A 117 -5.79 -9.16 10.50
CA THR A 117 -4.36 -9.18 10.82
C THR A 117 -4.02 -8.21 11.96
N ARG A 118 -2.81 -8.31 12.53
CA ARG A 118 -2.38 -7.43 13.64
C ARG A 118 -2.20 -6.01 13.13
N TYR A 119 -1.53 -5.85 12.00
CA TYR A 119 -1.31 -4.53 11.41
C TYR A 119 -2.30 -4.26 10.29
N VAL A 120 -2.66 -2.99 10.13
CA VAL A 120 -3.36 -2.49 8.94
C VAL A 120 -2.57 -1.34 8.34
N LEU A 121 -2.37 -1.36 7.03
CA LEU A 121 -1.96 -0.19 6.28
C LEU A 121 -3.20 0.58 5.85
N VAL A 122 -3.23 1.87 6.16
CA VAL A 122 -4.24 2.81 5.65
C VAL A 122 -3.57 3.73 4.64
N ALA A 123 -4.01 3.67 3.39
CA ALA A 123 -3.58 4.54 2.31
C ALA A 123 -4.69 5.52 1.93
N VAL A 124 -4.41 6.81 2.01
CA VAL A 124 -5.29 7.88 1.52
C VAL A 124 -4.72 8.44 0.22
N ARG A 125 -5.56 8.54 -0.81
CA ARG A 125 -5.23 9.15 -2.10
C ARG A 125 -6.10 10.38 -2.31
N ILE A 126 -5.48 11.51 -2.64
CA ILE A 126 -6.17 12.79 -2.89
C ILE A 126 -5.78 13.25 -4.30
N LEU A 127 -6.77 13.46 -5.17
CA LEU A 127 -6.52 13.96 -6.53
C LEU A 127 -5.84 15.33 -6.47
N ALA A 128 -4.81 15.54 -7.27
CA ALA A 128 -4.10 16.81 -7.38
C ALA A 128 -3.53 16.99 -8.79
N ASN A 129 -3.59 18.21 -9.30
CA ASN A 129 -2.98 18.61 -10.55
C ASN A 129 -1.53 19.08 -10.29
N PRO A 130 -0.50 18.33 -10.71
CA PRO A 130 0.89 18.70 -10.45
C PRO A 130 1.34 19.96 -11.21
N ASP A 131 0.62 20.34 -12.27
CA ASP A 131 0.91 21.52 -13.09
C ASP A 131 0.26 22.81 -12.53
N ASP A 132 -0.56 22.70 -11.49
CA ASP A 132 -1.20 23.82 -10.80
C ASP A 132 -0.73 23.90 -9.33
N PRO A 133 0.17 24.85 -9.00
CA PRO A 133 0.67 25.02 -7.64
C PRO A 133 -0.41 25.31 -6.61
N ALA A 134 -1.48 26.02 -6.97
CA ALA A 134 -2.58 26.32 -6.04
C ALA A 134 -3.41 25.07 -5.76
N ASP A 135 -3.65 24.23 -6.77
CA ASP A 135 -4.31 22.95 -6.61
C ASP A 135 -3.51 22.00 -5.70
N MET A 136 -2.18 21.96 -5.88
CA MET A 136 -1.27 21.19 -5.03
C MET A 136 -1.31 21.63 -3.56
N GLU A 137 -1.33 22.95 -3.30
CA GLU A 137 -1.50 23.47 -1.93
C GLU A 137 -2.86 23.09 -1.33
N ALA A 138 -3.94 23.16 -2.11
CA ALA A 138 -5.26 22.72 -1.66
C ALA A 138 -5.28 21.23 -1.29
N ALA A 139 -4.63 20.38 -2.10
CA ALA A 139 -4.51 18.95 -1.80
C ALA A 139 -3.65 18.67 -0.55
N ARG A 140 -2.56 19.42 -0.36
CA ARG A 140 -1.71 19.33 0.85
C ARG A 140 -2.47 19.75 2.11
N ALA A 141 -3.27 20.81 2.02
CA ALA A 141 -4.12 21.25 3.11
C ALA A 141 -5.16 20.19 3.51
N LEU A 142 -5.65 19.38 2.56
CA LEU A 142 -6.50 18.23 2.88
C LEU A 142 -5.73 17.10 3.56
N GLN A 143 -4.47 16.84 3.18
CA GLN A 143 -3.62 15.88 3.89
C GLN A 143 -3.48 16.26 5.37
N ASP A 144 -3.28 17.55 5.65
CA ASP A 144 -3.10 18.08 7.02
C ASP A 144 -4.33 17.93 7.90
N GLN A 145 -5.51 17.81 7.29
CA GLN A 145 -6.77 17.66 8.01
C GLN A 145 -7.12 16.19 8.30
N ILE A 146 -6.34 15.22 7.82
CA ILE A 146 -6.56 13.80 8.15
C ILE A 146 -6.18 13.58 9.61
N GLN A 147 -7.12 13.11 10.43
CA GLN A 147 -6.90 12.89 11.85
C GLN A 147 -6.90 11.40 12.20
N VAL A 148 -6.13 11.06 13.23
CA VAL A 148 -6.07 9.71 13.80
C VAL A 148 -6.41 9.78 15.29
N SER A 149 -7.26 8.87 15.74
CA SER A 149 -7.54 8.63 17.15
C SER A 149 -7.33 7.15 17.46
N ALA A 150 -6.44 6.85 18.40
CA ALA A 150 -6.17 5.49 18.88
C ALA A 150 -5.85 5.52 20.38
N LYS A 151 -6.11 4.42 21.09
CA LYS A 151 -5.78 4.32 22.53
C LYS A 151 -4.27 4.19 22.79
N GLY A 152 -3.52 3.68 21.82
CA GLY A 152 -2.08 3.53 21.89
C GLY A 152 -1.51 3.17 20.53
N THR A 153 -0.23 3.44 20.33
CA THR A 153 0.46 3.23 19.05
C THR A 153 0.91 1.78 18.85
N GLY A 154 1.09 1.03 19.95
CA GLY A 154 1.63 -0.34 19.89
C GLY A 154 3.11 -0.36 19.51
N ARG A 155 3.53 -1.43 18.84
CA ARG A 155 4.91 -1.60 18.34
C ARG A 155 4.91 -2.29 16.99
N PHE A 156 5.89 -1.97 16.15
CA PHE A 156 6.07 -2.62 14.86
C PHE A 156 7.13 -3.71 14.96
N ASP A 157 6.69 -4.97 14.98
CA ASP A 157 7.53 -6.16 14.87
C ASP A 157 7.03 -7.02 13.71
N ILE A 158 7.95 -7.31 12.78
CA ILE A 158 7.78 -8.24 11.67
C ILE A 158 8.96 -9.24 11.68
N PRO A 159 8.81 -10.44 11.10
CA PRO A 159 9.92 -11.38 10.98
C PRO A 159 11.09 -10.83 10.17
N GLU A 160 12.30 -11.31 10.45
CA GLU A 160 13.46 -11.04 9.61
C GLU A 160 13.44 -11.99 8.40
N TRP A 161 12.79 -11.57 7.32
CA TRP A 161 12.62 -12.38 6.11
C TRP A 161 13.93 -12.59 5.33
N ASP A 162 14.11 -13.78 4.77
CA ASP A 162 15.13 -14.06 3.75
C ASP A 162 14.87 -13.20 2.49
N LYS A 163 15.63 -12.11 2.38
CA LYS A 163 15.53 -11.14 1.27
C LYS A 163 15.90 -11.74 -0.08
N ALA A 164 16.80 -12.73 -0.11
CA ALA A 164 17.21 -13.38 -1.35
C ALA A 164 16.08 -14.28 -1.88
N GLY A 165 15.48 -15.09 -1.01
CA GLY A 165 14.27 -15.86 -1.29
C GLY A 165 13.11 -14.97 -1.76
N LEU A 166 12.84 -13.88 -1.03
CA LEU A 166 11.80 -12.90 -1.39
C LEU A 166 12.02 -12.33 -2.80
N THR A 167 13.22 -11.85 -3.08
CA THR A 167 13.55 -11.24 -4.38
C THR A 167 13.42 -12.26 -5.51
N LYS A 168 13.86 -13.50 -5.29
CA LYS A 168 13.74 -14.58 -6.28
C LYS A 168 12.28 -14.84 -6.66
N ILE A 169 11.38 -14.96 -5.68
CA ILE A 169 9.95 -15.21 -5.96
C ILE A 169 9.31 -13.99 -6.62
N ARG A 170 9.62 -12.77 -6.15
CA ARG A 170 9.14 -11.52 -6.75
C ARG A 170 9.43 -11.46 -8.25
N GLN A 171 10.66 -11.76 -8.64
CA GLN A 171 11.08 -11.75 -10.05
C GLN A 171 10.29 -12.75 -10.90
N VAL A 172 10.06 -13.97 -10.40
CA VAL A 172 9.26 -14.98 -11.10
C VAL A 172 7.82 -14.49 -11.29
N LEU A 173 7.20 -13.95 -10.25
CA LEU A 173 5.84 -13.43 -10.32
C LEU A 173 5.72 -12.20 -11.24
N GLN A 174 6.75 -11.36 -11.29
CA GLN A 174 6.81 -10.24 -12.24
C GLN A 174 6.89 -10.72 -13.69
N VAL A 175 7.60 -11.82 -13.98
CA VAL A 175 7.56 -12.47 -15.30
C VAL A 175 6.18 -13.03 -15.60
N MET A 176 5.54 -13.71 -14.64
CA MET A 176 4.17 -14.19 -14.82
C MET A 176 3.19 -13.05 -15.12
N ASN A 177 3.35 -11.89 -14.47
CA ASN A 177 2.51 -10.73 -14.71
C ASN A 177 2.52 -10.28 -16.19
N THR A 178 3.64 -10.45 -16.92
CA THR A 178 3.70 -10.05 -18.35
C THR A 178 2.86 -10.94 -19.26
N THR A 179 2.34 -12.05 -18.76
CA THR A 179 1.45 -12.97 -19.49
C THR A 179 -0.03 -12.63 -19.30
N LEU A 180 -0.35 -11.71 -18.38
CA LEU A 180 -1.72 -11.29 -18.10
C LEU A 180 -2.08 -10.03 -18.91
N SER A 181 -3.31 -9.99 -19.41
CA SER A 181 -3.84 -8.84 -20.17
C SER A 181 -4.61 -7.83 -19.32
N ASP A 182 -4.93 -8.18 -18.07
CA ASP A 182 -5.72 -7.38 -17.14
C ASP A 182 -5.40 -7.71 -15.67
N THR A 183 -5.92 -6.89 -14.75
CA THR A 183 -5.83 -7.11 -13.30
C THR A 183 -7.13 -7.64 -12.69
N ARG A 184 -8.00 -8.30 -13.47
CA ARG A 184 -9.24 -8.84 -12.91
C ARG A 184 -8.96 -9.83 -11.79
N ARG A 185 -9.74 -9.75 -10.72
CA ARG A 185 -9.59 -10.61 -9.53
C ARG A 185 -8.18 -10.60 -8.91
N MET A 186 -7.42 -9.52 -9.10
CA MET A 186 -6.06 -9.37 -8.56
C MET A 186 -6.05 -8.66 -7.19
N PHE A 187 -6.99 -7.74 -6.96
CA PHE A 187 -7.08 -6.95 -5.73
C PHE A 187 -8.51 -6.98 -5.17
N GLY A 188 -8.65 -7.11 -3.86
CA GLY A 188 -9.96 -7.23 -3.20
C GLY A 188 -9.86 -7.92 -1.85
N THR A 189 -11.01 -8.34 -1.33
CA THR A 189 -11.10 -9.29 -0.20
C THR A 189 -10.72 -10.71 -0.66
N PRO A 190 -10.46 -11.66 0.26
CA PRO A 190 -10.15 -13.05 -0.10
C PRO A 190 -11.19 -13.70 -1.04
N GLU A 191 -12.46 -13.33 -0.92
CA GLU A 191 -13.56 -13.88 -1.72
C GLU A 191 -13.64 -13.27 -3.13
N GLN A 192 -13.03 -12.10 -3.35
CA GLN A 192 -13.09 -11.36 -4.60
C GLN A 192 -11.94 -11.71 -5.56
N VAL A 193 -10.84 -12.24 -5.02
CA VAL A 193 -9.63 -12.48 -5.80
C VAL A 193 -9.54 -13.91 -6.33
N ASP A 194 -8.65 -14.13 -7.28
CA ASP A 194 -8.07 -15.43 -7.59
C ASP A 194 -6.72 -15.54 -6.87
N PRO A 195 -6.43 -16.61 -6.11
CA PRO A 195 -5.21 -16.68 -5.30
C PRO A 195 -3.91 -16.51 -6.08
N MET A 196 -3.83 -17.04 -7.31
CA MET A 196 -2.64 -16.89 -8.15
C MET A 196 -2.51 -15.46 -8.65
N ARG A 197 -3.62 -14.85 -9.10
CA ARG A 197 -3.62 -13.44 -9.52
C ARG A 197 -3.30 -12.50 -8.37
N HIS A 198 -3.81 -12.76 -7.16
CA HIS A 198 -3.47 -12.01 -5.95
C HIS A 198 -1.97 -12.06 -5.65
N MET A 199 -1.38 -13.25 -5.69
CA MET A 199 0.07 -13.43 -5.48
C MET A 199 0.90 -12.66 -6.52
N ILE A 200 0.51 -12.74 -7.81
CA ILE A 200 1.15 -11.97 -8.89
C ILE A 200 0.98 -10.46 -8.64
N GLY A 201 -0.22 -10.00 -8.28
CA GLY A 201 -0.51 -8.60 -8.00
C GLY A 201 0.28 -8.05 -6.81
N THR A 202 0.51 -8.88 -5.80
CA THR A 202 1.36 -8.54 -4.64
C THR A 202 2.78 -8.22 -5.06
N ALA A 203 3.33 -8.93 -6.05
CA ALA A 203 4.68 -8.66 -6.58
C ALA A 203 4.74 -7.51 -7.59
N ALA A 204 3.65 -7.29 -8.34
CA ALA A 204 3.65 -6.45 -9.54
C ALA A 204 3.00 -5.07 -9.36
N ALA A 205 2.11 -4.90 -8.38
CA ALA A 205 1.35 -3.67 -8.17
C ALA A 205 0.76 -3.63 -6.75
N TRP A 206 1.63 -3.74 -5.75
CA TRP A 206 1.22 -3.71 -4.33
C TRP A 206 0.45 -2.44 -3.99
N GLY A 207 -0.67 -2.57 -3.28
CA GLY A 207 -1.60 -1.49 -2.98
C GLY A 207 -2.58 -1.17 -4.11
N GLY A 208 -2.73 -2.06 -5.09
CA GLY A 208 -3.76 -1.95 -6.12
C GLY A 208 -5.17 -1.83 -5.53
N ILE A 209 -6.01 -1.00 -6.14
CA ILE A 209 -7.41 -0.82 -5.73
C ILE A 209 -8.27 -1.92 -6.38
N PRO A 210 -9.30 -2.47 -5.70
CA PRO A 210 -10.19 -3.48 -6.26
C PRO A 210 -10.85 -3.08 -7.59
N GLU A 211 -11.09 -4.07 -8.46
CA GLU A 211 -11.61 -3.89 -9.83
C GLU A 211 -12.89 -3.04 -9.90
N LYS A 212 -13.78 -3.17 -8.91
CA LYS A 212 -15.05 -2.42 -8.86
C LYS A 212 -14.84 -0.91 -8.81
N ASP A 213 -13.68 -0.45 -8.32
CA ASP A 213 -13.32 0.95 -8.15
C ASP A 213 -12.24 1.39 -9.15
N THR A 214 -11.36 0.49 -9.58
CA THR A 214 -10.32 0.79 -10.57
C THR A 214 -9.92 -0.46 -11.36
N PHE A 215 -9.90 -0.34 -12.68
CA PHE A 215 -9.47 -1.41 -13.58
C PHE A 215 -8.18 -1.01 -14.30
N TYR A 216 -7.17 -1.88 -14.26
CA TYR A 216 -5.86 -1.60 -14.83
C TYR A 216 -5.59 -2.53 -16.02
N LEU A 217 -5.08 -1.93 -17.10
CA LEU A 217 -4.57 -2.65 -18.26
C LEU A 217 -3.04 -2.59 -18.24
N PRO A 218 -2.34 -3.68 -17.88
CA PRO A 218 -0.88 -3.72 -17.82
C PRO A 218 -0.24 -3.82 -19.23
N ILE A 219 -0.76 -3.07 -20.19
CA ILE A 219 -0.29 -3.07 -21.59
C ILE A 219 0.91 -2.14 -21.76
N THR A 220 1.83 -2.52 -22.64
CA THR A 220 2.87 -1.63 -23.18
C THR A 220 2.44 -1.24 -24.59
N PRO A 221 2.12 0.05 -24.86
CA PRO A 221 1.77 0.49 -26.20
C PRO A 221 2.89 0.21 -27.20
N ALA A 222 2.54 -0.15 -28.43
CA ALA A 222 3.53 -0.40 -29.49
C ALA A 222 4.40 0.83 -29.81
N ARG A 223 3.85 2.03 -29.60
CA ARG A 223 4.56 3.32 -29.71
C ARG A 223 4.67 3.97 -28.33
N ASN A 224 5.58 3.44 -27.52
CA ASN A 224 5.87 3.93 -26.16
C ASN A 224 7.12 4.83 -26.16
N ASP A 225 7.13 5.87 -27.00
CA ASP A 225 8.26 6.79 -27.22
C ASP A 225 8.17 8.09 -26.40
N GLY A 226 7.08 8.27 -25.63
CA GLY A 226 6.82 9.49 -24.85
C GLY A 226 6.39 10.71 -25.68
N GLN A 227 6.26 10.58 -27.01
CA GLN A 227 5.86 11.65 -27.93
C GLN A 227 4.53 11.36 -28.62
N THR A 228 4.26 10.08 -28.88
CA THR A 228 3.06 9.64 -29.59
C THR A 228 1.84 9.72 -28.67
N VAL A 229 0.91 10.63 -28.98
CA VAL A 229 -0.39 10.72 -28.32
C VAL A 229 -1.22 9.48 -28.64
N TYR A 230 -1.71 8.79 -27.59
CA TYR A 230 -2.68 7.69 -27.74
C TYR A 230 -3.99 8.25 -28.30
N ARG A 231 -4.47 7.70 -29.43
CA ARG A 231 -5.71 8.07 -30.10
C ARG A 231 -6.65 6.88 -30.18
#